data_AF-A0A2V8QNQ4-F1
#
_entry.id   AF-A0A2V8QNQ4-F1
#
_cell.length_a   1.000
_cell.length_b   1.000
_cell.length_c   1.000
_cell.angle_alpha   90.00
_cell.angle_beta   90.00
_cell.angle_gamma   90.00
#
_symmetry.space_group_name_H-M   'P 1'
#
loop_
_entity.id
_entity.type
_entity.pdbx_description
1 polymer ?
#
loop_
_entity_poly.entity_id
_entity_poly.type
_entity_poly.pdbx_seq_one_letter_code
_entity_poly.pdbx_strand_id
1 'polypeptide(L)'
;PLRDWFPLSSYSAFTSVMDMMQGADAPWGWSSCNCHPNCGIFTLAVVNRRTGEFKSLFEFFDYEQFMRDVSVITDTARGKKLTLAQLAMAIMRNFKPERAPEGFPVSQIINLFKPSSTSSNSDRNDRMKAKASDDPADVWRVLCVEGMWFQDLFNYDFRRTEMCVIPYGTQEGEISFCAYNTGVGWRQIIENMHKTAGLADWYKEHGRHPVYAKGKPVPGISKKHSLSLPVVQTILAEDADESDKVVTPHLVEEDAEEVAV
;
A
#
# COMPACT_ATOMS: atom_id res chain seq x y z
N PRO A 1 7.53 17.98 -11.02
CA PRO A 1 7.66 16.54 -10.72
C PRO A 1 8.66 16.21 -9.61
N LEU A 2 9.89 16.76 -9.62
CA LEU A 2 10.94 16.34 -8.66
C LEU A 2 10.86 16.96 -7.26
N ARG A 3 10.01 17.97 -7.04
CA ARG A 3 9.93 18.69 -5.76
C ARG A 3 9.27 17.89 -4.64
N ASP A 4 8.23 17.13 -4.98
CA ASP A 4 7.27 16.56 -4.01
C ASP A 4 7.44 15.05 -3.81
N TRP A 5 8.50 14.45 -4.34
CA TRP A 5 8.74 13.02 -4.27
C TRP A 5 10.03 12.75 -3.52
N PHE A 6 9.96 11.91 -2.49
CA PHE A 6 11.10 11.56 -1.66
C PHE A 6 11.34 10.05 -1.70
N PRO A 7 12.58 9.59 -1.54
CA PRO A 7 12.86 8.16 -1.36
C PRO A 7 12.07 7.62 -0.17
N LEU A 8 11.46 6.44 -0.32
CA LEU A 8 10.70 5.80 0.76
C LEU A 8 11.54 5.60 2.03
N SER A 9 12.84 5.39 1.84
CA SER A 9 13.82 5.27 2.92
C SER A 9 13.96 6.52 3.78
N SER A 10 13.58 7.71 3.30
CA SER A 10 13.60 8.93 4.13
C SER A 10 12.60 8.87 5.29
N TYR A 11 11.57 8.03 5.23
CA TYR A 11 10.68 7.80 6.37
C TYR A 11 11.43 7.27 7.61
N SER A 12 12.57 6.58 7.42
CA SER A 12 13.35 5.99 8.51
C SER A 12 13.82 6.99 9.56
N ALA A 13 14.25 8.20 9.17
CA ALA A 13 14.77 9.16 10.15
C ALA A 13 13.66 9.62 11.11
N PHE A 14 12.41 9.61 10.67
CA PHE A 14 11.28 9.85 11.57
C PHE A 14 11.15 8.71 12.59
N THR A 15 11.18 7.46 12.13
CA THR A 15 11.08 6.30 13.03
C THR A 15 12.22 6.24 14.06
N SER A 16 13.42 6.71 13.71
CA SER A 16 14.54 6.80 14.65
C SER A 16 14.29 7.75 15.83
N VAL A 17 13.68 8.92 15.60
CA VAL A 17 13.27 9.82 16.70
C VAL A 17 12.21 9.15 17.56
N MET A 18 11.26 8.47 16.93
CA MET A 18 10.16 7.82 17.64
C MET A 18 10.65 6.66 18.52
N ASP A 19 11.57 5.83 18.01
CA ASP A 19 12.25 4.79 18.78
C ASP A 19 13.02 5.39 19.98
N MET A 20 13.79 6.45 19.74
CA MET A 20 14.50 7.17 20.81
C MET A 20 13.53 7.68 21.89
N MET A 21 12.35 8.18 21.49
CA MET A 21 11.32 8.67 22.43
C MET A 21 10.56 7.57 23.16
N GLN A 22 10.47 6.37 22.57
CA GLN A 22 9.84 5.21 23.18
C GLN A 22 10.73 4.63 24.29
N GLY A 23 12.05 4.71 24.11
CA GLY A 23 13.05 4.28 25.07
C GLY A 23 13.52 2.84 24.82
N ALA A 24 14.69 2.50 25.35
CA ALA A 24 15.34 1.22 25.10
C ALA A 24 14.55 0.00 25.63
N ASP A 25 13.69 0.21 26.62
CA ASP A 25 12.86 -0.85 27.22
C ASP A 25 11.55 -1.10 26.44
N ALA A 26 11.35 -0.45 25.30
CA ALA A 26 10.17 -0.66 24.47
C ALA A 26 10.13 -2.11 23.95
N PRO A 27 8.98 -2.81 24.07
CA PRO A 27 8.87 -4.19 23.62
C PRO A 27 8.94 -4.34 22.09
N TRP A 28 8.63 -3.27 21.36
CA TRP A 28 8.65 -3.19 19.90
C TRP A 28 9.10 -1.78 19.49
N GLY A 29 9.95 -1.71 18.46
CA GLY A 29 10.29 -0.47 17.79
C GLY A 29 9.27 -0.06 16.73
N TRP A 30 9.46 1.13 16.19
CA TRP A 30 8.71 1.69 15.08
C TRP A 30 9.02 0.95 13.78
N SER A 31 8.01 0.80 12.92
CA SER A 31 8.19 0.18 11.61
C SER A 31 9.01 1.10 10.70
N SER A 32 10.31 0.84 10.62
CA SER A 32 11.23 1.60 9.77
C SER A 32 11.36 0.96 8.38
N CYS A 33 11.12 1.75 7.34
CA CYS A 33 11.36 1.34 5.96
C CYS A 33 12.80 1.69 5.53
N ASN A 34 13.79 0.95 6.06
CA ASN A 34 15.22 1.16 5.76
C ASN A 34 15.66 0.58 4.40
N CYS A 35 14.80 0.64 3.38
CA CYS A 35 15.14 0.15 2.05
C CYS A 35 16.22 1.01 1.36
N HIS A 36 16.86 0.48 0.33
CA HIS A 36 17.75 1.29 -0.52
C HIS A 36 16.99 2.49 -1.13
N PRO A 37 17.56 3.70 -1.25
CA PRO A 37 16.84 4.88 -1.75
C PRO A 37 16.22 4.72 -3.15
N ASN A 38 16.84 3.90 -4.01
CA ASN A 38 16.29 3.56 -5.33
C ASN A 38 15.14 2.52 -5.28
N CYS A 39 14.73 2.06 -4.10
CA CYS A 39 13.70 1.03 -3.96
C CYS A 39 12.30 1.53 -4.29
N GLY A 40 12.00 2.72 -3.80
CA GLY A 40 10.73 3.36 -4.03
C GLY A 40 10.78 4.83 -3.65
N ILE A 41 9.79 5.54 -4.13
CA ILE A 41 9.53 6.94 -3.83
C ILE A 41 8.13 7.06 -3.28
N PHE A 42 7.88 8.13 -2.52
CA PHE A 42 6.54 8.46 -2.06
C PHE A 42 6.27 9.95 -2.18
N THR A 43 4.98 10.27 -2.22
CA THR A 43 4.49 11.62 -2.01
C THR A 43 3.30 11.63 -1.06
N LEU A 44 3.13 12.73 -0.34
CA LEU A 44 2.01 12.93 0.57
C LEU A 44 1.13 14.07 0.05
N ALA A 45 -0.16 13.79 -0.09
CA ALA A 45 -1.17 14.80 -0.38
C ALA A 45 -2.17 14.90 0.78
N VAL A 46 -2.63 16.11 1.07
CA VAL A 46 -3.80 16.32 1.91
C VAL A 46 -5.02 16.42 1.02
N VAL A 47 -6.10 15.74 1.40
CA VAL A 47 -7.36 15.65 0.65
C VAL A 47 -8.51 16.07 1.56
N ASN A 48 -9.30 17.04 1.12
CA ASN A 48 -10.53 17.45 1.76
C ASN A 48 -11.64 16.47 1.39
N ARG A 49 -12.18 15.75 2.38
CA ARG A 49 -13.22 14.73 2.15
C ARG A 49 -14.56 15.31 1.67
N ARG A 50 -14.82 16.60 1.91
CA ARG A 50 -16.09 17.26 1.57
C ARG A 50 -16.03 17.89 0.18
N THR A 51 -14.94 18.60 -0.13
CA THR A 51 -14.80 19.32 -1.40
C THR A 51 -14.06 18.53 -2.47
N GLY A 52 -13.31 17.49 -2.09
CA GLY A 52 -12.40 16.77 -2.99
C GLY A 52 -11.12 17.54 -3.33
N GLU A 53 -10.95 18.75 -2.77
CA GLU A 53 -9.72 19.53 -2.94
C GLU A 53 -8.52 18.73 -2.42
N PHE A 54 -7.45 18.65 -3.22
CA PHE A 54 -6.22 18.02 -2.79
C PHE A 54 -5.02 18.92 -3.05
N LYS A 55 -4.03 18.85 -2.17
CA LYS A 55 -2.77 19.59 -2.30
C LYS A 55 -1.61 18.75 -1.79
N SER A 56 -0.46 18.85 -2.45
CA SER A 56 0.77 18.23 -1.95
C SER A 56 1.14 18.81 -0.59
N LEU A 57 1.38 17.95 0.42
CA LEU A 57 1.83 18.36 1.75
C LEU A 57 3.16 19.14 1.65
N PHE A 58 4.01 18.74 0.71
CA PHE A 58 5.35 19.31 0.54
C PHE A 58 5.35 20.73 -0.09
N GLU A 59 4.20 21.21 -0.57
CA GLU A 59 4.07 22.61 -0.99
C GLU A 59 4.11 23.60 0.17
N PHE A 60 3.59 23.16 1.31
CA PHE A 60 3.41 23.98 2.50
C PHE A 60 4.09 23.38 3.74
N PHE A 61 4.90 22.33 3.55
CA PHE A 61 5.73 21.74 4.58
C PHE A 61 7.12 21.43 4.02
N ASP A 62 8.15 22.07 4.56
CA ASP A 62 9.54 21.90 4.14
C ASP A 62 10.13 20.59 4.66
N TYR A 63 9.89 19.51 3.93
CA TYR A 63 10.26 18.17 4.37
C TYR A 63 11.77 17.95 4.39
N GLU A 64 12.53 18.46 3.42
CA GLU A 64 13.99 18.29 3.41
C GLU A 64 14.64 18.95 4.64
N GLN A 65 14.26 20.20 4.94
CA GLN A 65 14.78 20.87 6.11
C GLN A 65 14.28 20.23 7.41
N PHE A 66 13.02 19.77 7.46
CA PHE A 66 12.50 19.01 8.58
C PHE A 66 13.31 17.73 8.85
N MET A 67 13.71 16.99 7.80
CA MET A 67 14.53 15.79 7.95
C MET A 67 15.92 16.11 8.53
N ARG A 68 16.52 17.24 8.16
CA ARG A 68 17.77 17.71 8.78
C ARG A 68 17.57 18.07 10.26
N ASP A 69 16.44 18.69 10.60
CA ASP A 69 16.11 19.02 11.99
C ASP A 69 15.91 17.76 12.84
N VAL A 70 15.20 16.77 12.30
CA VAL A 70 15.00 15.45 12.90
C VAL A 70 16.33 14.74 13.17
N SER A 71 17.30 14.81 12.25
CA SER A 71 18.65 14.28 12.47
C SER A 71 19.32 14.95 13.66
N VAL A 72 19.33 16.29 13.71
CA VAL A 72 19.93 17.04 14.82
C VAL A 72 19.23 16.71 16.15
N ILE A 73 17.90 16.61 16.17
CA ILE A 73 17.14 16.25 17.36
C ILE A 73 17.54 14.85 17.87
N THR A 74 17.61 13.88 16.96
CA THR A 74 18.08 12.52 17.26
C THR A 74 19.49 12.53 17.83
N ASP A 75 20.42 13.21 17.15
CA ASP A 75 21.85 13.25 17.53
C ASP A 75 22.09 13.94 18.87
N THR A 76 21.25 14.93 19.21
CA THR A 76 21.34 15.60 20.52
C THR A 76 20.83 14.73 21.68
N ALA A 77 20.10 13.65 21.39
CA ALA A 77 19.67 12.62 22.33
C ALA A 77 19.11 13.18 23.66
N ARG A 78 18.26 14.21 23.57
CA ARG A 78 17.70 14.87 24.75
C ARG A 78 16.61 14.02 25.40
N GLY A 79 16.25 14.35 26.63
CA GLY A 79 15.14 13.71 27.34
C GLY A 79 13.79 13.93 26.64
N LYS A 80 12.88 12.97 26.75
CA LYS A 80 11.58 12.89 26.04
C LYS A 80 10.81 14.21 25.93
N LYS A 81 10.71 14.99 27.01
CA LYS A 81 10.00 16.27 27.02
C LYS A 81 10.65 17.32 26.11
N LEU A 82 11.98 17.40 26.15
CA LEU A 82 12.74 18.33 25.33
C LEU A 82 12.72 17.90 23.87
N THR A 83 12.86 16.60 23.59
CA THR A 83 12.73 16.04 22.23
C THR A 83 11.36 16.35 21.63
N LEU A 84 10.28 16.15 22.38
CA LEU A 84 8.92 16.46 21.90
C LEU A 84 8.76 17.96 21.61
N ALA A 85 9.31 18.82 22.47
CA ALA A 85 9.28 20.27 22.24
C ALA A 85 10.11 20.67 21.01
N GLN A 86 11.30 20.09 20.82
CA GLN A 86 12.12 20.33 19.63
C GLN A 86 11.43 19.85 18.36
N LEU A 87 10.78 18.69 18.39
CA LEU A 87 10.02 18.16 17.25
C LEU A 87 8.84 19.06 16.89
N ALA A 88 8.08 19.53 17.89
CA ALA A 88 6.99 20.47 17.68
C ALA A 88 7.49 21.80 17.08
N MET A 89 8.62 22.32 17.56
CA MET A 89 9.25 23.50 16.97
C MET A 89 9.74 23.26 15.54
N ALA A 90 10.31 22.09 15.26
CA ALA A 90 10.74 21.72 13.91
C ALA A 90 9.54 21.65 12.94
N ILE A 91 8.42 21.05 13.37
CA ILE A 91 7.17 21.02 12.59
C ILE A 91 6.70 22.46 12.30
N MET A 92 6.62 23.31 13.32
CA MET A 92 6.19 24.70 13.17
C MET A 92 7.11 25.52 12.26
N ARG A 93 8.43 25.35 12.38
CA ARG A 93 9.42 26.08 11.57
C ARG A 93 9.32 25.74 10.09
N ASN A 94 8.99 24.50 9.77
CA ASN A 94 8.94 24.01 8.40
C ASN A 94 7.53 24.13 7.77
N PHE A 95 6.51 24.52 8.55
CA PHE A 95 5.16 24.76 8.04
C PHE A 95 5.01 26.17 7.46
N LYS A 96 4.45 26.26 6.25
CA LYS A 96 4.25 27.49 5.45
C LYS A 96 2.75 27.79 5.36
N PRO A 97 2.16 28.49 6.36
CA PRO A 97 0.71 28.70 6.45
C PRO A 97 0.12 29.40 5.23
N GLU A 98 0.87 30.31 4.60
CA GLU A 98 0.46 31.04 3.40
C GLU A 98 0.27 30.16 2.15
N ARG A 99 0.82 28.93 2.18
CA ARG A 99 0.67 27.95 1.10
C ARG A 99 -0.27 26.81 1.50
N ALA A 100 -0.70 26.72 2.75
CA ALA A 100 -1.62 25.67 3.18
C ALA A 100 -2.99 25.86 2.52
N PRO A 101 -3.76 24.78 2.26
CA PRO A 101 -5.15 24.89 1.83
C PRO A 101 -5.99 25.68 2.85
N GLU A 102 -7.02 26.37 2.38
CA GLU A 102 -7.90 27.12 3.27
C GLU A 102 -8.60 26.20 4.27
N GLY A 103 -8.56 26.56 5.56
CA GLY A 103 -9.14 25.74 6.63
C GLY A 103 -8.36 24.47 6.96
N PHE A 104 -7.13 24.29 6.45
CA PHE A 104 -6.26 23.19 6.88
C PHE A 104 -5.65 23.48 8.27
N PRO A 105 -5.95 22.67 9.30
CA PRO A 105 -5.46 22.93 10.65
C PRO A 105 -4.03 22.41 10.85
N VAL A 106 -3.14 23.24 11.42
CA VAL A 106 -1.75 22.85 11.73
C VAL A 106 -1.68 21.63 12.67
N SER A 107 -2.67 21.49 13.55
CA SER A 107 -2.78 20.35 14.45
C SER A 107 -2.84 19.01 13.72
N GLN A 108 -3.32 18.97 12.47
CA GLN A 108 -3.29 17.74 11.68
C GLN A 108 -1.89 17.32 11.29
N ILE A 109 -0.97 18.24 11.01
CA ILE A 109 0.43 17.89 10.75
C ILE A 109 1.04 17.25 12.01
N ILE A 110 0.80 17.84 13.18
CA ILE A 110 1.26 17.28 14.45
C ILE A 110 0.65 15.89 14.68
N ASN A 111 -0.61 15.67 14.32
CA ASN A 111 -1.27 14.38 14.45
C ASN A 111 -0.72 13.32 13.49
N LEU A 112 -0.30 13.69 12.27
CA LEU A 112 0.40 12.75 11.36
C LEU A 112 1.68 12.18 11.97
N PHE A 113 2.32 12.99 12.80
CA PHE A 113 3.55 12.64 13.49
C PHE A 113 3.32 12.14 14.92
N LYS A 114 2.06 11.96 15.35
CA LYS A 114 1.81 11.28 16.62
C LYS A 114 2.03 9.79 16.44
N PRO A 115 2.49 9.10 17.51
CA PRO A 115 2.48 7.66 17.53
C PRO A 115 1.11 7.10 17.08
N SER A 116 1.04 6.38 15.96
CA SER A 116 -0.04 5.40 15.78
C SER A 116 0.01 4.48 17.00
N SER A 117 -1.06 4.43 17.77
CA SER A 117 -1.04 3.70 19.03
C SER A 117 -0.78 2.20 18.79
N THR A 118 -0.34 1.51 19.83
CA THR A 118 0.08 0.09 19.81
C THR A 118 -1.02 -0.91 19.44
N SER A 119 -2.20 -0.47 19.01
CA SER A 119 -3.18 -1.34 18.37
C SER A 119 -3.02 -1.24 16.85
N SER A 120 -2.90 -2.39 16.20
CA SER A 120 -3.00 -2.57 14.74
C SER A 120 -4.33 -2.08 14.13
N ASN A 121 -5.22 -1.52 14.97
CA ASN A 121 -6.49 -0.89 14.61
C ASN A 121 -6.48 0.64 14.73
N SER A 122 -5.45 1.23 15.33
CA SER A 122 -5.54 2.63 15.71
C SER A 122 -5.24 3.59 14.58
N ASP A 123 -6.09 4.61 14.55
CA ASP A 123 -6.24 5.69 13.58
C ASP A 123 -6.89 5.31 12.24
N ARG A 124 -6.47 4.25 11.55
CA ARG A 124 -6.99 3.97 10.19
C ARG A 124 -8.37 3.29 10.16
N ASN A 125 -8.67 2.39 11.10
CA ASN A 125 -9.95 1.66 11.12
C ASN A 125 -11.04 2.36 11.96
N ASP A 126 -10.68 2.97 13.09
CA ASP A 126 -11.68 3.63 13.95
C ASP A 126 -12.22 4.92 13.33
N ARG A 127 -11.40 5.66 12.55
CA ARG A 127 -11.84 6.82 11.77
C ARG A 127 -12.63 6.45 10.51
N MET A 128 -12.47 5.22 10.00
CA MET A 128 -13.31 4.65 8.94
C MET A 128 -14.69 4.18 9.46
N LYS A 129 -14.78 3.81 10.75
CA LYS A 129 -16.05 3.44 11.41
C LYS A 129 -16.91 4.64 11.79
N ALA A 130 -16.32 5.82 11.96
CA ALA A 130 -17.03 7.08 12.21
C ALA A 130 -17.76 7.53 10.93
N LYS A 131 -18.85 6.85 10.59
CA LYS A 131 -19.65 7.09 9.38
C LYS A 131 -20.33 8.47 9.34
N ALA A 132 -20.25 9.28 10.40
CA ALA A 132 -21.07 10.49 10.51
C ALA A 132 -20.64 11.52 11.58
N SER A 133 -19.38 11.60 12.02
CA SER A 133 -18.99 12.75 12.86
C SER A 133 -18.69 13.94 11.95
N ASP A 134 -19.54 14.95 12.00
CA ASP A 134 -19.37 16.25 11.35
C ASP A 134 -18.27 17.09 12.04
N ASP A 135 -17.22 16.42 12.52
CA ASP A 135 -16.11 17.00 13.24
C ASP A 135 -15.25 17.81 12.24
N PRO A 136 -15.16 19.14 12.40
CA PRO A 136 -14.28 19.97 11.60
C PRO A 136 -12.83 19.50 11.61
N ALA A 137 -12.39 18.78 12.65
CA ALA A 137 -11.05 18.22 12.76
C ALA A 137 -10.79 17.00 11.86
N ASP A 138 -11.83 16.34 11.28
CA ASP A 138 -11.71 15.17 10.40
C ASP A 138 -11.97 15.47 8.92
N VAL A 139 -12.03 16.74 8.53
CA VAL A 139 -12.30 17.16 7.14
C VAL A 139 -11.11 16.85 6.21
N TRP A 140 -9.88 17.03 6.69
CA TRP A 140 -8.67 16.78 5.91
C TRP A 140 -8.11 15.38 6.20
N ARG A 141 -7.67 14.69 5.14
CA ARG A 141 -7.08 13.35 5.21
C ARG A 141 -5.75 13.33 4.48
N VAL A 142 -4.84 12.46 4.90
CA VAL A 142 -3.58 12.26 4.17
C VAL A 142 -3.67 11.05 3.27
N LEU A 143 -3.32 11.29 2.01
CA LEU A 143 -3.12 10.28 0.99
C LEU A 143 -1.62 10.11 0.77
N CYS A 144 -1.09 8.93 1.07
CA CYS A 144 0.24 8.52 0.66
C CYS A 144 0.15 7.87 -0.72
N VAL A 145 0.91 8.38 -1.68
CA VAL A 145 1.08 7.75 -3.00
C VAL A 145 2.51 7.25 -3.08
N GLU A 146 2.66 5.95 -3.23
CA GLU A 146 3.96 5.28 -3.27
C GLU A 146 4.21 4.67 -4.65
N GLY A 147 5.44 4.76 -5.12
CA GLY A 147 5.89 4.17 -6.36
C GLY A 147 7.11 3.30 -6.10
N MET A 148 7.05 2.03 -6.51
CA MET A 148 8.20 1.12 -6.47
C MET A 148 8.75 0.93 -7.88
N TRP A 149 10.07 0.95 -8.01
CA TRP A 149 10.73 0.60 -9.27
C TRP A 149 11.27 -0.81 -9.17
N PHE A 150 10.66 -1.79 -9.82
CA PHE A 150 11.18 -3.15 -9.82
C PHE A 150 12.58 -3.24 -10.43
N GLN A 151 13.41 -4.09 -9.84
CA GLN A 151 14.69 -4.45 -10.46
C GLN A 151 14.40 -5.42 -11.60
N ASP A 152 15.11 -5.24 -12.69
CA ASP A 152 15.22 -6.10 -13.86
C ASP A 152 16.71 -6.39 -14.09
N LEU A 153 17.06 -7.27 -15.03
CA LEU A 153 18.43 -7.71 -15.26
C LEU A 153 19.40 -6.55 -15.57
N PHE A 154 18.93 -5.51 -16.26
CA PHE A 154 19.76 -4.38 -16.67
C PHE A 154 20.01 -3.33 -15.56
N ASN A 155 19.20 -3.30 -14.51
CA ASN A 155 19.32 -2.39 -13.37
C ASN A 155 19.37 -3.15 -12.04
N TYR A 156 19.83 -4.41 -12.09
CA TYR A 156 20.00 -5.25 -10.91
C TYR A 156 21.17 -4.74 -10.08
N ASP A 157 20.88 -4.42 -8.84
CA ASP A 157 21.82 -3.87 -7.87
C ASP A 157 21.81 -4.78 -6.64
N PHE A 158 22.96 -5.39 -6.37
CA PHE A 158 23.17 -6.29 -5.24
C PHE A 158 23.00 -5.58 -3.90
N ARG A 159 23.41 -4.31 -3.76
CA ARG A 159 23.23 -3.54 -2.52
C ARG A 159 21.77 -3.29 -2.21
N ARG A 160 20.98 -3.03 -3.26
CA ARG A 160 19.52 -2.92 -3.12
C ARG A 160 18.88 -4.26 -2.75
N THR A 161 19.41 -5.36 -3.28
CA THR A 161 18.92 -6.71 -2.95
C THR A 161 19.24 -7.08 -1.49
N GLU A 162 20.45 -6.77 -1.02
CA GLU A 162 20.91 -6.96 0.37
C GLU A 162 20.06 -6.17 1.38
N MET A 163 19.57 -4.99 1.00
CA MET A 163 18.73 -4.11 1.84
C MET A 163 17.24 -4.16 1.47
N CYS A 164 16.78 -5.22 0.82
CA CYS A 164 15.37 -5.37 0.48
C CYS A 164 14.57 -5.72 1.74
N VAL A 165 13.68 -4.80 2.15
CA VAL A 165 12.88 -4.90 3.39
C VAL A 165 11.55 -5.63 3.23
N ILE A 166 11.27 -6.17 2.03
CA ILE A 166 10.06 -6.92 1.75
C ILE A 166 10.40 -8.42 1.77
N PRO A 167 10.06 -9.15 2.84
CA PRO A 167 10.31 -10.58 2.92
C PRO A 167 9.25 -11.36 2.15
N TYR A 168 9.68 -12.38 1.42
CA TYR A 168 8.85 -13.42 0.85
C TYR A 168 9.07 -14.71 1.64
N GLY A 169 7.98 -15.27 2.16
CA GLY A 169 7.98 -16.59 2.77
C GLY A 169 7.94 -17.67 1.69
N THR A 170 8.88 -18.61 1.75
CA THR A 170 8.91 -19.82 0.93
C THR A 170 8.99 -21.04 1.83
N GLN A 171 8.79 -22.24 1.28
CA GLN A 171 8.92 -23.49 2.01
C GLN A 171 10.35 -23.70 2.57
N GLU A 172 11.35 -23.11 1.92
CA GLU A 172 12.76 -23.19 2.30
C GLU A 172 13.18 -22.09 3.30
N GLY A 173 12.26 -21.21 3.67
CA GLY A 173 12.49 -20.07 4.55
C GLY A 173 12.21 -18.72 3.90
N GLU A 174 12.73 -17.66 4.50
CA GLU A 174 12.53 -16.29 4.04
C GLU A 174 13.58 -15.89 3.00
N ILE A 175 13.12 -15.25 1.93
CA ILE A 175 13.95 -14.67 0.87
C ILE A 175 13.44 -13.27 0.56
N SER A 176 14.32 -12.33 0.22
CA SER A 176 13.88 -10.97 -0.09
C SER A 176 13.12 -10.90 -1.42
N PHE A 177 12.16 -9.98 -1.54
CA PHE A 177 11.40 -9.75 -2.77
C PHE A 177 12.32 -9.59 -3.99
N CYS A 178 13.38 -8.78 -3.85
CA CYS A 178 14.34 -8.49 -4.92
C CYS A 178 15.14 -9.74 -5.34
N ALA A 179 15.51 -10.61 -4.39
CA ALA A 179 16.22 -11.84 -4.69
C ALA A 179 15.29 -12.92 -5.29
N TYR A 180 14.04 -12.98 -4.83
CA TYR A 180 13.07 -13.94 -5.35
C TYR A 180 12.67 -13.59 -6.79
N ASN A 181 12.16 -12.38 -7.02
CA ASN A 181 11.53 -12.02 -8.29
C ASN A 181 12.53 -11.62 -9.38
N THR A 182 13.75 -11.21 -9.00
CA THR A 182 14.76 -10.71 -9.95
C THR A 182 16.13 -11.35 -9.66
N GLY A 183 17.05 -11.32 -10.62
CA GLY A 183 18.45 -11.67 -10.43
C GLY A 183 18.74 -13.13 -10.79
N VAL A 184 19.34 -13.88 -9.85
CA VAL A 184 19.95 -15.21 -10.07
C VAL A 184 18.92 -16.35 -10.28
N GLY A 185 17.65 -16.02 -10.49
CA GLY A 185 16.61 -17.00 -10.82
C GLY A 185 16.13 -17.84 -9.63
N TRP A 186 16.23 -17.33 -8.40
CA TRP A 186 15.76 -18.03 -7.19
C TRP A 186 14.30 -18.47 -7.29
N ARG A 187 13.42 -17.61 -7.80
CA ARG A 187 12.04 -17.99 -8.12
C ARG A 187 11.97 -19.23 -9.00
N GLN A 188 12.76 -19.30 -10.07
CA GLN A 188 12.75 -20.45 -10.97
C GLN A 188 13.21 -21.72 -10.26
N ILE A 189 14.21 -21.62 -9.38
CA ILE A 189 14.67 -22.78 -8.59
C ILE A 189 13.55 -23.26 -7.66
N ILE A 190 12.98 -22.37 -6.85
CA ILE A 190 11.91 -22.69 -5.88
C ILE A 190 10.66 -23.21 -6.59
N GLU A 191 10.20 -22.54 -7.64
CA GLU A 191 9.06 -23.00 -8.45
C GLU A 191 9.35 -24.37 -9.08
N ASN A 192 10.58 -24.65 -9.54
CA ASN A 192 10.94 -25.96 -10.08
C ASN A 192 11.09 -27.07 -9.03
N MET A 193 11.45 -26.74 -7.79
CA MET A 193 11.53 -27.71 -6.70
C MET A 193 10.14 -28.15 -6.23
N HIS A 194 9.19 -27.21 -6.18
CA HIS A 194 7.83 -27.47 -5.68
C HIS A 194 6.78 -27.59 -6.78
N LYS A 195 7.14 -27.49 -8.06
CA LYS A 195 6.20 -27.78 -9.14
C LYS A 195 5.68 -29.21 -8.95
N THR A 196 4.36 -29.31 -8.94
CA THR A 196 3.66 -30.59 -9.07
C THR A 196 3.69 -31.02 -10.54
N ALA A 197 2.91 -32.04 -10.92
CA ALA A 197 2.83 -32.50 -12.31
C ALA A 197 2.79 -31.33 -13.30
N GLY A 198 3.63 -31.37 -14.32
CA GLY A 198 3.62 -30.35 -15.35
C GLY A 198 2.21 -30.24 -15.95
N LEU A 199 1.76 -29.04 -16.27
CA LEU A 199 0.41 -28.82 -16.81
C LEU A 199 0.09 -29.76 -18.00
N ALA A 200 1.11 -30.06 -18.80
CA ALA A 200 1.02 -31.02 -19.91
C ALA A 200 0.79 -32.48 -19.45
N ASP A 201 1.46 -32.92 -18.39
CA ASP A 201 1.28 -34.27 -17.84
C ASP A 201 -0.06 -34.39 -17.12
N TRP A 202 -0.46 -33.35 -16.37
CA TRP A 202 -1.79 -33.26 -15.79
C TRP A 202 -2.89 -33.34 -16.84
N TYR A 203 -2.76 -32.61 -17.96
CA TYR A 203 -3.72 -32.65 -19.06
C TYR A 203 -3.71 -33.96 -19.85
N LYS A 204 -2.59 -34.67 -19.93
CA LYS A 204 -2.57 -36.01 -20.53
C LYS A 204 -3.33 -37.01 -19.67
N GLU A 205 -3.15 -36.94 -18.35
CA GLU A 205 -3.74 -37.89 -17.41
C GLU A 205 -5.22 -37.61 -17.12
N HIS A 206 -5.57 -36.34 -16.93
CA HIS A 206 -6.92 -35.92 -16.48
C HIS A 206 -7.74 -35.21 -17.57
N GLY A 207 -7.16 -35.00 -18.74
CA GLY A 207 -7.75 -34.16 -19.77
C GLY A 207 -7.69 -32.67 -19.41
N ARG A 208 -8.14 -31.82 -20.34
CA ARG A 208 -8.34 -30.39 -20.07
C ARG A 208 -9.72 -30.18 -19.45
N HIS A 209 -9.79 -29.43 -18.35
CA HIS A 209 -11.07 -28.95 -17.86
C HIS A 209 -11.71 -28.00 -18.88
N PRO A 210 -13.02 -28.11 -19.13
CA PRO A 210 -13.69 -27.18 -20.02
C PRO A 210 -13.69 -25.77 -19.40
N VAL A 211 -13.34 -24.76 -20.22
CA VAL A 211 -13.34 -23.35 -19.79
C VAL A 211 -14.66 -22.71 -20.21
N TYR A 212 -15.50 -22.37 -19.23
CA TYR A 212 -16.78 -21.69 -19.45
C TYR A 212 -16.60 -20.18 -19.21
N ALA A 213 -16.27 -19.45 -20.28
CA ALA A 213 -16.14 -17.99 -20.27
C ALA A 213 -17.35 -17.32 -20.97
N LYS A 214 -17.43 -15.98 -20.91
CA LYS A 214 -18.49 -15.17 -21.58
C LYS A 214 -19.91 -15.54 -21.16
N GLY A 215 -20.14 -15.68 -19.86
CA GLY A 215 -21.46 -15.98 -19.31
C GLY A 215 -21.96 -17.41 -19.58
N LYS A 216 -21.15 -18.28 -20.22
CA LYS A 216 -21.51 -19.68 -20.42
C LYS A 216 -21.73 -20.37 -19.07
N PRO A 217 -22.83 -21.11 -18.89
CA PRO A 217 -23.11 -21.79 -17.64
C PRO A 217 -22.11 -22.94 -17.43
N VAL A 218 -21.53 -23.02 -16.24
CA VAL A 218 -20.70 -24.17 -15.80
C VAL A 218 -21.66 -25.30 -15.40
N PRO A 219 -21.59 -26.50 -16.01
CA PRO A 219 -22.42 -27.63 -15.65
C PRO A 219 -22.24 -28.03 -14.18
N GLY A 220 -23.34 -28.32 -13.49
CA GLY A 220 -23.29 -28.80 -12.11
C GLY A 220 -23.01 -27.75 -11.02
N ILE A 221 -22.77 -26.48 -11.39
CA ILE A 221 -22.64 -25.37 -10.44
C ILE A 221 -23.93 -24.55 -10.43
N SER A 222 -24.64 -24.60 -9.31
CA SER A 222 -25.83 -23.79 -9.10
C SER A 222 -25.47 -22.31 -8.91
N LYS A 223 -26.16 -21.40 -9.59
CA LYS A 223 -26.11 -19.95 -9.31
C LYS A 223 -26.81 -19.58 -7.99
N LYS A 224 -27.51 -20.52 -7.35
CA LYS A 224 -28.10 -20.29 -6.02
C LYS A 224 -26.98 -20.33 -4.98
N HIS A 225 -26.64 -19.15 -4.47
CA HIS A 225 -25.74 -19.04 -3.31
C HIS A 225 -26.35 -19.78 -2.12
N SER A 226 -25.59 -20.70 -1.51
CA SER A 226 -25.96 -21.41 -0.28
C SER A 226 -25.69 -20.58 0.98
N LEU A 227 -24.88 -19.53 0.85
CA LEU A 227 -24.51 -18.60 1.92
C LEU A 227 -25.36 -17.33 1.82
N SER A 228 -26.22 -17.11 2.82
CA SER A 228 -26.87 -15.82 3.05
C SER A 228 -25.88 -14.92 3.78
N LEU A 229 -25.25 -14.01 3.05
CA LEU A 229 -24.43 -12.95 3.63
C LEU A 229 -25.29 -11.68 3.72
N PRO A 230 -25.64 -11.20 4.94
CA PRO A 230 -26.58 -10.08 5.12
C PRO A 230 -26.21 -8.80 4.36
N VAL A 231 -24.91 -8.59 4.13
CA VAL A 231 -24.36 -7.38 3.49
C VAL A 231 -24.49 -7.40 1.96
N VAL A 232 -24.50 -8.58 1.33
CA VAL A 232 -24.48 -8.70 -0.14
C VAL A 232 -25.86 -8.40 -0.75
N GLN A 233 -26.94 -8.70 -0.03
CA GLN A 233 -28.31 -8.37 -0.46
C GLN A 233 -28.57 -6.86 -0.58
N THR A 234 -27.88 -6.04 0.22
CA THR A 234 -28.01 -4.59 0.17
C THR A 234 -27.32 -4.01 -1.06
N ILE A 235 -26.15 -4.54 -1.42
CA ILE A 235 -25.34 -4.08 -2.57
C ILE A 235 -25.99 -4.49 -3.90
N LEU A 236 -26.49 -5.73 -4.00
CA LEU A 236 -27.16 -6.20 -5.23
C LEU A 236 -28.48 -5.46 -5.54
N ALA A 237 -29.09 -4.81 -4.55
CA ALA A 237 -30.25 -3.95 -4.76
C ALA A 237 -29.87 -2.57 -5.33
N GLU A 238 -28.61 -2.15 -5.13
CA GLU A 238 -28.06 -0.87 -5.62
C GLU A 238 -27.48 -1.00 -7.05
N ASP A 239 -26.90 -2.16 -7.40
CA ASP A 239 -26.24 -2.40 -8.70
C ASP A 239 -27.18 -2.87 -9.83
N ALA A 240 -28.47 -3.08 -9.56
CA ALA A 240 -29.44 -3.59 -10.53
C ALA A 240 -29.76 -2.63 -11.70
N ASP A 241 -29.26 -1.40 -11.66
CA ASP A 241 -29.57 -0.33 -12.64
C ASP A 241 -28.54 -0.16 -13.77
N GLU A 242 -27.40 -0.87 -13.77
CA GLU A 242 -26.39 -0.75 -14.85
C GLU A 242 -26.23 -2.03 -15.67
N SER A 243 -26.57 -1.95 -16.96
CA SER A 243 -26.60 -3.08 -17.89
C SER A 243 -25.22 -3.45 -18.48
N ASP A 244 -25.00 -4.78 -18.57
CA ASP A 244 -23.79 -5.46 -19.06
C ASP A 244 -23.34 -5.01 -20.46
N LYS A 245 -22.13 -4.45 -20.57
CA LYS A 245 -21.44 -4.22 -21.85
C LYS A 245 -20.48 -5.36 -22.17
N VAL A 246 -20.75 -6.08 -23.24
CA VAL A 246 -19.90 -7.16 -23.77
C VAL A 246 -18.77 -6.58 -24.64
N VAL A 247 -17.52 -6.98 -24.39
CA VAL A 247 -16.37 -6.61 -25.23
C VAL A 247 -15.55 -7.86 -25.55
N THR A 248 -15.20 -8.01 -26.83
CA THR A 248 -14.05 -8.76 -27.43
C THR A 248 -14.28 -10.13 -28.11
N PRO A 249 -13.50 -10.42 -29.18
CA PRO A 249 -14.00 -11.04 -30.42
C PRO A 249 -13.58 -12.52 -30.66
N HIS A 250 -13.18 -13.27 -29.63
CA HIS A 250 -12.75 -14.67 -29.82
C HIS A 250 -13.76 -15.67 -29.22
N LEU A 251 -14.96 -15.76 -29.81
CA LEU A 251 -16.01 -16.73 -29.44
C LEU A 251 -15.79 -18.06 -30.18
N VAL A 252 -16.13 -19.17 -29.51
CA VAL A 252 -16.30 -20.48 -30.17
C VAL A 252 -17.54 -20.37 -31.06
N GLU A 253 -17.40 -20.69 -32.34
CA GLU A 253 -18.47 -20.63 -33.34
C GLU A 253 -19.63 -21.59 -32.98
N GLU A 254 -20.84 -21.20 -33.37
CA GLU A 254 -22.06 -21.98 -33.20
C GLU A 254 -22.09 -23.13 -34.22
N ASP A 255 -22.29 -24.36 -33.75
CA ASP A 255 -22.50 -25.50 -34.65
C ASP A 255 -23.81 -25.28 -35.43
N ALA A 256 -23.71 -25.28 -36.76
CA ALA A 256 -24.86 -25.17 -37.65
C ALA A 256 -25.76 -26.41 -37.48
N GLU A 257 -27.01 -26.20 -37.07
CA GLU A 257 -28.04 -27.22 -37.12
C GLU A 257 -28.22 -27.69 -38.58
N GLU A 258 -27.88 -28.94 -38.85
CA GLU A 258 -28.28 -29.65 -40.07
C GLU A 258 -29.81 -29.73 -40.09
N VAL A 259 -30.44 -28.88 -40.90
CA VAL A 259 -31.83 -29.03 -41.30
C VAL A 259 -31.91 -30.21 -42.27
N ALA A 260 -32.30 -31.38 -41.76
CA ALA A 260 -32.77 -32.47 -42.61
C ALA A 260 -34.17 -32.14 -43.15
N VAL A 261 -34.31 -32.30 -44.48
CA VAL A 261 -35.51 -32.10 -45.30
C VAL A 261 -36.67 -33.01 -44.88
#